data_AF-Q73II2-F1
#
_entry.id   AF-Q73II2-F1
#
_cell.length_a   1.000
_cell.length_b   1.000
_cell.length_c   1.000
_cell.angle_alpha   90.00
_cell.angle_beta   90.00
_cell.angle_gamma   90.00
#
_symmetry.space_group_name_H-M   'P 1'
#
loop_
_entity.id
_entity.type
_entity.pdbx_description
1 polymer ?
#
loop_
_entity_poly.entity_id
_entity_poly.type
_entity_poly.pdbx_seq_one_letter_code
_entity_poly.pdbx_strand_id
1 'polypeptide(L)'
;MNSAVYSLTISNPPKFYFTQKNSFLSLHFFWVRSVFRHPNKGKCWIKRKYFKKYNNDNWRFMTSNKIHFIIHSDHVIKRHIKVQKTRSPYDGDWVYWGKRLRKIPDKPLRVIKLLKLQQSKCDNCRLWFKSDDTIEIHHKDRNRRNNMIKNLSLLHGHCHDELHRRCA
;
A
#
# COMPACT_ATOMS: atom_id res chain seq x y z
N MET A 1 -0.99 -27.86 29.55
CA MET A 1 0.17 -27.20 30.18
C MET A 1 0.87 -26.34 29.14
N ASN A 2 0.61 -25.03 29.23
CA ASN A 2 1.52 -23.90 29.07
C ASN A 2 2.38 -23.73 27.79
N SER A 3 1.98 -22.69 27.04
CA SER A 3 2.82 -21.52 26.66
C SER A 3 3.67 -21.57 25.39
N ALA A 4 3.30 -20.76 24.40
CA ALA A 4 4.16 -19.72 23.77
C ALA A 4 3.40 -19.11 22.56
N VAL A 5 2.62 -18.05 22.77
CA VAL A 5 3.02 -16.64 22.51
C VAL A 5 3.29 -16.37 21.02
N TYR A 6 2.23 -16.00 20.31
CA TYR A 6 2.30 -15.31 19.02
C TYR A 6 2.77 -13.87 19.25
N SER A 7 4.00 -13.55 18.90
CA SER A 7 4.50 -12.16 18.88
C SER A 7 4.78 -11.72 17.44
N LEU A 8 3.71 -11.35 16.73
CA LEU A 8 3.80 -10.54 15.52
C LEU A 8 3.74 -9.06 15.92
N THR A 9 4.91 -8.47 16.19
CA THR A 9 5.08 -7.01 16.28
C THR A 9 5.02 -6.41 14.87
N ILE A 10 3.79 -6.27 14.34
CA ILE A 10 3.54 -5.40 13.18
C ILE A 10 3.28 -3.99 13.72
N SER A 11 4.33 -3.19 13.86
CA SER A 11 4.21 -1.73 14.02
C SER A 11 3.86 -1.08 12.68
N ASN A 12 2.69 -1.40 12.14
CA ASN A 12 2.02 -0.52 11.20
C ASN A 12 1.03 0.31 12.02
N PRO A 13 1.19 1.64 12.13
CA PRO A 13 0.15 2.44 12.75
C PRO A 13 -1.16 2.19 11.99
N PRO A 14 -2.28 1.99 12.69
CA PRO A 14 -3.56 1.77 12.04
C PRO A 14 -3.82 2.94 11.11
N LYS A 15 -3.84 2.65 9.80
CA LYS A 15 -4.36 3.57 8.80
C LYS A 15 -5.85 3.66 9.10
N PHE A 16 -6.25 4.64 9.90
CA PHE A 16 -7.64 4.99 10.11
C PHE A 16 -8.16 5.50 8.77
N TYR A 17 -8.72 4.60 7.97
CA TYR A 17 -9.43 4.93 6.74
C TYR A 17 -10.77 5.56 7.14
N PHE A 18 -10.78 6.87 7.40
CA PHE A 18 -12.02 7.61 7.37
C PHE A 18 -12.49 7.64 5.92
N THR A 19 -13.66 7.05 5.71
CA THR A 19 -14.32 6.93 4.43
C THR A 19 -14.51 8.32 3.81
N GLN A 20 -14.26 8.35 2.51
CA GLN A 20 -14.24 9.49 1.62
C GLN A 20 -15.58 10.24 1.64
N LYS A 21 -15.76 11.20 2.56
CA LYS A 21 -16.84 12.18 2.52
C LYS A 21 -16.29 13.56 2.89
N ASN A 22 -16.24 14.43 1.87
CA ASN A 22 -16.02 15.88 1.91
C ASN A 22 -15.15 16.39 3.08
N SER A 23 -13.87 16.64 2.80
CA SER A 23 -12.89 17.24 3.73
C SER A 23 -13.45 18.43 4.52
N PHE A 24 -14.34 19.20 3.90
CA PHE A 24 -15.05 20.30 4.53
C PHE A 24 -15.94 19.87 5.72
N LEU A 25 -16.74 18.81 5.57
CA LEU A 25 -17.62 18.31 6.64
C LEU A 25 -16.79 17.77 7.82
N SER A 26 -15.67 17.11 7.54
CA SER A 26 -14.77 16.59 8.58
C SER A 26 -14.14 17.72 9.39
N LEU A 27 -13.62 18.76 8.70
CA LEU A 27 -13.04 19.94 9.36
C LEU A 27 -14.09 20.74 10.13
N HIS A 28 -15.31 20.85 9.60
CA HIS A 28 -16.44 21.46 10.30
C HIS A 28 -16.79 20.69 11.58
N PHE A 29 -16.86 19.37 11.52
CA PHE A 29 -17.09 18.53 12.70
C PHE A 29 -16.01 18.73 13.77
N PHE A 30 -14.73 18.74 13.38
CA PHE A 30 -13.63 19.01 14.32
C PHE A 30 -13.71 20.41 14.90
N TRP A 31 -14.13 21.41 14.12
CA TRP A 31 -14.35 22.77 14.60
C TRP A 31 -15.46 22.83 15.64
N VAL A 32 -16.64 22.30 15.34
CA VAL A 32 -17.80 22.27 16.26
C VAL A 32 -17.43 21.55 17.55
N ARG A 33 -16.78 20.38 17.47
CA ARG A 33 -16.30 19.65 18.66
C ARG A 33 -15.24 20.42 19.44
N SER A 34 -14.35 21.15 18.79
CA SER A 34 -13.34 21.96 19.49
C SER A 34 -13.97 23.13 20.23
N VAL A 35 -14.98 23.79 19.65
CA VAL A 35 -15.77 24.85 20.30
C VAL A 35 -16.51 24.31 21.51
N PHE A 36 -17.21 23.19 21.35
CA PHE A 36 -17.95 22.55 22.44
C PHE A 36 -17.06 22.17 23.63
N ARG A 37 -15.82 21.71 23.37
CA ARG A 37 -14.87 21.32 24.43
C ARG A 37 -14.29 22.48 25.22
N HIS A 38 -14.37 23.71 24.71
CA HIS A 38 -13.75 24.88 25.33
C HIS A 38 -14.73 26.06 25.43
N PRO A 39 -15.81 25.94 26.24
CA PRO A 39 -16.82 26.98 26.37
C PRO A 39 -16.24 28.31 26.88
N ASN A 40 -15.22 28.23 27.74
CA ASN A 40 -14.59 29.40 28.38
C ASN A 40 -13.39 29.97 27.59
N LYS A 41 -13.13 29.49 26.37
CA LYS A 41 -12.01 29.98 25.54
C LYS A 41 -12.55 30.58 24.25
N GLY A 42 -11.99 31.74 23.87
CA GLY A 42 -12.36 32.40 22.62
C GLY A 42 -12.00 31.56 21.39
N LYS A 43 -12.79 31.74 20.31
CA LYS A 43 -12.60 31.03 19.02
C LYS A 43 -11.18 31.19 18.47
N CYS A 44 -10.55 32.36 18.64
CA CYS A 44 -9.17 32.62 18.24
C CYS A 44 -8.15 31.73 18.98
N TRP A 45 -8.41 31.40 20.24
CA TRP A 45 -7.57 30.47 21.00
C TRP A 45 -7.73 29.04 20.48
N ILE A 46 -8.97 28.62 20.20
CA ILE A 46 -9.29 27.29 19.66
C ILE A 46 -8.63 27.08 18.30
N LYS A 47 -8.72 28.08 17.41
CA LYS A 47 -8.03 28.09 16.11
C LYS A 47 -6.53 27.90 16.30
N ARG A 48 -5.87 28.72 17.14
CA ARG A 48 -4.42 28.58 17.41
C ARG A 48 -4.02 27.22 17.98
N LYS A 49 -4.89 26.60 18.80
CA LYS A 49 -4.61 25.30 19.42
C LYS A 49 -4.66 24.15 18.43
N TYR A 50 -5.74 24.07 17.64
CA TYR A 50 -6.05 22.90 16.82
C TYR A 50 -5.87 23.12 15.32
N PHE A 51 -6.02 24.34 14.82
CA PHE A 51 -6.01 24.65 13.38
C PHE A 51 -4.79 25.48 13.02
N LYS A 52 -3.79 24.82 12.43
CA LYS A 52 -2.48 25.40 12.14
C LYS A 52 -2.24 25.43 10.63
N LYS A 53 -1.22 26.20 10.24
CA LYS A 53 -0.73 26.23 8.86
C LYS A 53 0.05 24.95 8.55
N TYR A 54 -0.25 24.36 7.41
CA TYR A 54 0.48 23.25 6.83
C TYR A 54 0.57 23.44 5.32
N ASN A 55 1.78 23.51 4.78
CA ASN A 55 2.05 23.90 3.39
C ASN A 55 1.34 25.22 3.02
N ASN A 56 0.43 25.18 2.05
CA ASN A 56 -0.36 26.32 1.59
C ASN A 56 -1.70 26.48 2.30
N ASP A 57 -2.07 25.52 3.16
CA ASP A 57 -3.35 25.54 3.86
C ASP A 57 -3.17 26.11 5.28
N ASN A 58 -3.95 27.13 5.62
CA ASN A 58 -3.91 27.79 6.92
C ASN A 58 -4.92 27.21 7.93
N TRP A 59 -5.71 26.22 7.51
CA TRP A 59 -6.83 25.67 8.29
C TRP A 59 -6.75 24.15 8.44
N ARG A 60 -5.61 23.63 8.90
CA ARG A 60 -5.43 22.18 9.09
C ARG A 60 -5.54 21.77 10.55
N PHE A 61 -6.38 20.78 10.82
CA PHE A 61 -6.49 20.19 12.17
C PHE A 61 -5.21 19.42 12.52
N MET A 62 -4.59 19.77 13.64
CA MET A 62 -3.32 19.20 14.12
C MET A 62 -3.35 18.95 15.63
N THR A 63 -2.69 17.87 16.05
CA THR A 63 -2.43 17.54 17.45
C THR A 63 -1.10 18.15 17.91
N SER A 64 -0.86 18.19 19.23
CA SER A 64 0.43 18.59 19.82
C SER A 64 1.63 17.88 19.20
N ASN A 65 1.47 16.61 18.83
CA ASN A 65 2.53 15.73 18.33
C ASN A 65 2.82 15.94 16.82
N LYS A 66 2.44 17.09 16.24
CA LYS A 66 2.59 17.44 14.81
C LYS A 66 1.88 16.49 13.82
N ILE A 67 1.08 15.55 14.32
CA ILE A 67 0.16 14.75 13.50
C ILE A 67 -0.94 15.69 13.00
N HIS A 68 -1.20 15.64 11.70
CA HIS A 68 -2.20 16.47 11.05
C HIS A 68 -3.24 15.61 10.33
N PHE A 69 -4.42 16.18 10.13
CA PHE A 69 -5.46 15.57 9.33
C PHE A 69 -5.04 15.56 7.85
N ILE A 70 -4.99 14.37 7.26
CA ILE A 70 -4.63 14.17 5.85
C ILE A 70 -5.88 14.39 5.01
N ILE A 71 -5.77 15.24 4.00
CA ILE A 71 -6.82 15.50 3.02
C ILE A 71 -6.45 14.87 1.68
N HIS A 72 -7.43 14.81 0.77
CA HIS A 72 -7.25 14.16 -0.53
C HIS A 72 -6.09 14.75 -1.34
N SER A 73 -5.87 16.06 -1.27
CA SER A 73 -4.77 16.74 -1.99
C SER A 73 -3.38 16.41 -1.47
N ASP A 74 -3.25 15.87 -0.26
CA ASP A 74 -1.94 15.49 0.31
C ASP A 74 -1.42 14.19 -0.30
N HIS A 75 -2.32 13.37 -0.86
CA HIS A 75 -1.93 12.13 -1.50
C HIS A 75 -1.35 12.41 -2.88
N VAL A 76 -0.12 11.93 -3.10
CA VAL A 76 0.54 12.01 -4.41
C VAL A 76 -0.28 11.23 -5.43
N ILE A 77 -0.63 11.88 -6.54
CA ILE A 77 -1.36 11.25 -7.64
C ILE A 77 -0.43 10.26 -8.36
N LYS A 78 -0.67 8.97 -8.16
CA LYS A 78 0.01 7.91 -8.91
C LYS A 78 -0.70 7.70 -10.25
N ARG A 79 -0.02 8.05 -11.35
CA ARG A 79 -0.57 7.89 -12.70
C ARG A 79 -0.37 6.46 -13.21
N HIS A 80 -1.43 5.85 -13.69
CA HIS A 80 -1.37 4.57 -14.40
C HIS A 80 -1.04 4.78 -15.88
N ILE A 81 -0.30 3.84 -16.47
CA ILE A 81 0.04 3.87 -17.89
C ILE A 81 -1.14 3.30 -18.69
N LYS A 82 -1.64 4.09 -19.65
CA LYS A 82 -2.71 3.68 -20.59
C LYS A 82 -2.28 2.44 -21.38
N VAL A 83 -3.23 1.56 -21.66
CA VAL A 83 -3.01 0.43 -22.58
C VAL A 83 -2.73 0.98 -23.98
N GLN A 84 -1.82 0.35 -24.73
CA GLN A 84 -1.47 0.80 -26.07
C GLN A 84 -2.54 0.35 -27.07
N LYS A 85 -3.09 1.30 -27.84
CA LYS A 85 -4.07 1.06 -28.91
C LYS A 85 -5.26 0.21 -28.43
N THR A 86 -5.59 -0.84 -29.18
CA THR A 86 -6.69 -1.78 -28.97
C THR A 86 -6.24 -3.10 -28.33
N ARG A 87 -5.08 -3.12 -27.65
CA ARG A 87 -4.53 -4.34 -27.05
C ARG A 87 -5.45 -4.89 -25.96
N SER A 88 -5.61 -6.21 -25.97
CA SER A 88 -6.44 -6.96 -25.04
C SER A 88 -5.55 -7.92 -24.23
N PRO A 89 -5.79 -8.17 -22.94
CA PRO A 89 -5.03 -9.18 -22.17
C PRO A 89 -4.99 -10.58 -22.80
N TYR A 90 -5.91 -10.85 -23.74
CA TYR A 90 -6.06 -12.12 -24.44
C TYR A 90 -5.48 -12.10 -25.87
N ASP A 91 -4.78 -11.03 -26.27
CA ASP A 91 -4.15 -10.89 -27.59
C ASP A 91 -2.89 -11.75 -27.78
N GLY A 92 -2.42 -12.41 -26.72
CA GLY A 92 -1.22 -13.25 -26.74
C GLY A 92 0.11 -12.48 -26.70
N ASP A 93 0.11 -11.15 -26.59
CA ASP A 93 1.35 -10.35 -26.48
C ASP A 93 1.89 -10.33 -25.04
N TRP A 94 2.39 -11.49 -24.60
CA TRP A 94 2.94 -11.67 -23.25
C TRP A 94 4.13 -10.74 -22.97
N VAL A 95 4.89 -10.38 -24.00
CA VAL A 95 6.04 -9.48 -23.87
C VAL A 95 5.58 -8.09 -23.46
N TYR A 96 4.50 -7.58 -24.07
CA TYR A 96 3.89 -6.32 -23.69
C TYR A 96 3.30 -6.37 -22.29
N TRP A 97 2.49 -7.38 -21.99
CA TRP A 97 1.82 -7.50 -20.69
C TRP A 97 2.84 -7.66 -19.56
N GLY A 98 3.91 -8.43 -19.75
CA GLY A 98 5.03 -8.54 -18.79
C GLY A 98 5.85 -7.24 -18.64
N LYS A 99 6.07 -6.48 -19.72
CA LYS A 99 6.67 -5.13 -19.64
C LYS A 99 5.78 -4.17 -18.86
N ARG A 100 4.46 -4.22 -19.07
CA ARG A 100 3.47 -3.37 -18.39
C ARG A 100 3.36 -3.71 -16.90
N LEU A 101 3.34 -4.99 -16.54
CA LEU A 101 3.26 -5.47 -15.17
C LEU A 101 4.40 -4.91 -14.29
N ARG A 102 5.59 -4.76 -14.86
CA ARG A 102 6.77 -4.17 -14.21
C ARG A 102 6.69 -2.65 -13.97
N LYS A 103 5.77 -1.95 -14.64
CA LYS A 103 5.61 -0.49 -14.56
C LYS A 103 4.41 -0.05 -13.71
N ILE A 104 3.72 -0.98 -13.04
CA ILE A 104 2.57 -0.66 -12.19
C ILE A 104 3.06 0.07 -10.92
N PRO A 105 2.57 1.28 -10.62
CA PRO A 105 3.12 2.14 -9.55
C PRO A 105 2.85 1.62 -8.13
N ASP A 106 1.89 0.72 -7.95
CA ASP A 106 1.53 0.17 -6.63
C ASP A 106 2.23 -1.13 -6.27
N LYS A 107 3.02 -1.72 -7.18
CA LYS A 107 3.78 -2.92 -6.86
C LYS A 107 5.04 -2.57 -6.05
N PRO A 108 5.40 -3.36 -5.03
CA PRO A 108 6.60 -3.11 -4.25
C PRO A 108 7.85 -3.28 -5.14
N LEU A 109 8.88 -2.45 -4.90
CA LEU A 109 10.12 -2.42 -5.68
C LEU A 109 10.80 -3.80 -5.76
N ARG A 110 10.69 -4.61 -4.70
CA ARG A 110 11.21 -5.97 -4.65
C ARG A 110 10.55 -6.87 -5.70
N VAL A 111 9.22 -6.83 -5.82
CA VAL A 111 8.48 -7.60 -6.82
C VAL A 111 8.84 -7.12 -8.23
N ILE A 112 8.95 -5.80 -8.45
CA ILE A 112 9.37 -5.26 -9.76
C ILE A 112 10.77 -5.75 -10.15
N LYS A 113 11.72 -5.78 -9.21
CA LYS A 113 13.06 -6.33 -9.44
C LYS A 113 13.02 -7.81 -9.81
N LEU A 114 12.25 -8.62 -9.08
CA LEU A 114 12.11 -10.05 -9.38
C LEU A 114 11.41 -10.30 -10.72
N LEU A 115 10.37 -9.54 -11.06
CA LEU A 115 9.72 -9.60 -12.38
C LEU A 115 10.69 -9.27 -13.53
N LYS A 116 11.69 -8.40 -13.31
CA LYS A 116 12.75 -8.14 -14.29
C LYS A 116 13.68 -9.34 -14.42
N LEU A 117 14.14 -9.90 -13.31
CA LEU A 117 15.07 -11.03 -13.28
C LEU A 117 14.47 -12.30 -13.88
N GLN A 118 13.22 -12.61 -13.54
CA GLN A 118 12.50 -13.79 -14.02
C GLN A 118 11.78 -13.55 -15.37
N GLN A 119 12.00 -12.39 -16.00
CA GLN A 119 11.38 -12.02 -17.27
C GLN A 119 9.84 -12.13 -17.25
N SER A 120 9.22 -11.86 -16.10
CA SER A 120 7.77 -11.96 -15.88
C SER A 120 7.19 -13.37 -16.06
N LYS A 121 8.01 -14.41 -15.84
CA LYS A 121 7.60 -15.82 -15.80
C LYS A 121 7.67 -16.38 -14.38
N CYS A 122 6.75 -17.27 -14.05
CA CYS A 122 6.75 -18.02 -12.80
C CYS A 122 7.92 -19.02 -12.77
N ASP A 123 8.58 -19.18 -11.63
CA ASP A 123 9.71 -20.12 -11.50
C ASP A 123 9.28 -21.59 -11.52
N ASN A 124 8.05 -21.89 -11.03
CA ASN A 124 7.50 -23.24 -10.98
C ASN A 124 6.89 -23.66 -12.33
N CYS A 125 5.82 -23.00 -12.78
CA CYS A 125 5.10 -23.41 -13.99
C CYS A 125 5.63 -22.81 -15.30
N ARG A 126 6.61 -21.89 -15.24
CA ARG A 126 7.20 -21.19 -16.41
C ARG A 126 6.23 -20.36 -17.26
N LEU A 127 4.96 -20.26 -16.87
CA LEU A 127 3.97 -19.40 -17.50
C LEU A 127 4.16 -17.93 -17.13
N TRP A 128 3.62 -17.05 -17.96
CA TRP A 128 3.67 -15.61 -17.76
C TRP A 128 2.68 -15.15 -16.69
N PHE A 129 3.10 -14.17 -15.89
CA PHE A 129 2.20 -13.50 -14.96
C PHE A 129 1.22 -12.58 -15.70
N LYS A 130 -0.07 -12.72 -15.38
CA LYS A 130 -1.13 -11.79 -15.79
C LYS A 130 -1.31 -10.68 -14.77
N SER A 131 -2.10 -9.68 -15.16
CA SER A 131 -2.42 -8.55 -14.28
C SER A 131 -3.25 -8.96 -13.07
N ASP A 132 -4.12 -9.95 -13.25
CA ASP A 132 -5.09 -10.42 -12.26
C ASP A 132 -4.58 -11.61 -11.43
N ASP A 133 -3.39 -12.13 -11.75
CA ASP A 133 -2.83 -13.26 -11.02
C ASP A 133 -2.35 -12.83 -9.62
N THR A 134 -2.61 -13.69 -8.63
CA THR A 134 -2.00 -13.58 -7.30
C THR A 134 -0.53 -13.97 -7.39
N ILE A 135 0.36 -13.01 -7.14
CA ILE A 135 1.82 -13.19 -7.20
C ILE A 135 2.39 -13.20 -5.79
N GLU A 136 3.11 -14.26 -5.45
CA GLU A 136 3.71 -14.45 -4.14
C GLU A 136 5.24 -14.56 -4.23
N ILE A 137 5.92 -14.13 -3.16
CA ILE A 137 7.37 -14.25 -3.04
C ILE A 137 7.69 -15.53 -2.28
N HIS A 138 8.51 -16.38 -2.89
CA HIS A 138 8.98 -17.62 -2.32
C HIS A 138 10.48 -17.58 -2.03
N HIS A 139 10.86 -18.00 -0.82
CA HIS A 139 12.26 -18.20 -0.40
C HIS A 139 12.70 -19.62 -0.76
N LYS A 140 13.70 -19.75 -1.63
CA LYS A 140 14.19 -21.04 -2.13
C LYS A 140 14.77 -21.91 -1.01
N ASP A 141 15.49 -21.30 -0.07
CA ASP A 141 16.05 -21.95 1.12
C ASP A 141 15.04 -22.16 2.25
N ARG A 142 13.76 -21.78 2.06
CA ARG A 142 12.69 -21.74 3.07
C ARG A 142 12.99 -20.89 4.31
N ASN A 143 14.12 -20.18 4.33
CA ASN A 143 14.51 -19.33 5.43
C ASN A 143 14.01 -17.91 5.18
N ARG A 144 12.90 -17.56 5.85
CA ARG A 144 12.27 -16.23 5.75
C ARG A 144 13.17 -15.07 6.19
N ARG A 145 14.25 -15.35 6.93
CA ARG A 145 15.23 -14.33 7.36
C ARG A 145 16.20 -13.95 6.24
N ASN A 146 16.45 -14.86 5.29
CA ASN A 146 17.36 -14.62 4.18
C ASN A 146 16.67 -13.91 3.00
N ASN A 147 16.67 -12.58 3.04
CA ASN A 147 16.02 -11.74 2.03
C ASN A 147 16.91 -11.38 0.83
N MET A 148 17.99 -12.12 0.58
CA MET A 148 18.84 -11.91 -0.59
C MET A 148 18.05 -12.16 -1.88
N ILE A 149 18.17 -11.27 -2.87
CA ILE A 149 17.42 -11.36 -4.14
C ILE A 149 17.63 -12.71 -4.84
N LYS A 150 18.84 -13.29 -4.77
CA LYS A 150 19.17 -14.59 -5.36
C LYS A 150 18.37 -15.76 -4.75
N ASN A 151 17.99 -15.62 -3.48
CA ASN A 151 17.20 -16.59 -2.72
C ASN A 151 15.69 -16.42 -2.92
N LEU A 152 15.25 -15.29 -3.49
CA LEU A 152 13.84 -15.01 -3.72
C LEU A 152 13.44 -15.40 -5.14
N SER A 153 12.21 -15.88 -5.26
CA SER A 153 11.55 -16.18 -6.54
C SER A 153 10.10 -15.70 -6.48
N LEU A 154 9.55 -15.23 -7.60
CA LEU A 154 8.10 -15.04 -7.71
C LEU A 154 7.45 -16.28 -8.28
N LEU A 155 6.28 -16.59 -7.71
CA LEU A 155 5.41 -17.68 -8.10
C LEU A 155 3.97 -17.19 -8.19
N HIS A 156 3.13 -17.93 -8.91
CA HIS A 156 1.68 -17.80 -8.76
C HIS A 156 1.26 -18.34 -7.39
N GLY A 157 0.18 -17.82 -6.82
CA GLY A 157 -0.37 -18.33 -5.54
C GLY A 157 -0.59 -19.84 -5.56
N HIS A 158 -1.26 -20.37 -6.60
CA HIS A 158 -1.48 -21.81 -6.73
C HIS A 158 -0.18 -22.61 -6.88
N CYS A 159 0.85 -22.08 -7.57
CA CYS A 159 2.15 -22.72 -7.67
C CYS A 159 2.88 -22.73 -6.32
N HIS A 160 2.72 -21.68 -5.53
CA HIS A 160 3.32 -21.58 -4.21
C HIS A 160 2.68 -22.59 -3.25
N ASP A 161 1.36 -22.74 -3.28
CA ASP A 161 0.64 -23.75 -2.52
C ASP A 161 1.08 -25.16 -2.92
N GLU A 162 1.19 -25.44 -4.22
CA GLU A 162 1.65 -26.73 -4.74
C GLU A 162 3.07 -27.06 -4.24
N LEU A 163 3.99 -26.10 -4.25
CA LEU A 163 5.33 -26.30 -3.71
C LEU A 163 5.32 -26.62 -2.22
N HIS A 164 4.51 -25.92 -1.41
CA HIS A 164 4.40 -26.21 0.01
C HIS A 164 3.79 -27.59 0.29
N ARG A 165 2.84 -28.04 -0.55
CA ARG A 165 2.28 -29.40 -0.45
C ARG A 165 3.30 -30.49 -0.77
N ARG A 166 4.13 -30.31 -1.79
CA ARG A 166 5.17 -31.29 -2.18
C ARG A 166 6.29 -31.45 -1.15
N CYS A 167 6.37 -30.53 -0.19
CA CYS A 167 7.42 -30.46 0.81
C CYS A 167 6.95 -30.90 2.21
N ALA A 168 5.68 -31.30 2.34
CA ALA A 168 5.09 -31.97 3.49
C ALA A 168 5.16 -33.48 3.28
#